data_AF-A0A486P8G8-F1
#
_entry.id   AF-A0A486P8G8-F1
#
_cell.length_a   1.000
_cell.length_b   1.000
_cell.length_c   1.000
_cell.angle_alpha   90.00
_cell.angle_beta   90.00
_cell.angle_gamma   90.00
#
_symmetry.space_group_name_H-M   'P 1'
#
loop_
_entity.id
_entity.type
_entity.pdbx_description
1 polymer ?
#
loop_
_entity_poly.entity_id
_entity_poly.type
_entity_poly.pdbx_seq_one_letter_code
_entity_poly.pdbx_strand_id
1 'polypeptide(L)'
;MKNEIEQIAQQNDMSIEFVTWFFNEKKVGCGNVWFMMMAAMWEGWKGRSIEMDKLAAENVEMKQIVDSVTNLDNEPQYHDEGMGCGLEDRGISDRYDACRYGWDEAMERIYGEVIPCADELDFSATDRIVAGIKADGVEEFIGRLQQHVDEGDFVGDEVAVIVGAIDCGKEFFEQLREGADK
;
A
#
# COMPACT_ATOMS: atom_id res chain seq x y z
N MET A 1 -29.77 14.67 -20.40
CA MET A 1 -28.64 14.28 -21.27
C MET A 1 -27.51 13.88 -20.35
N LYS A 2 -26.96 12.67 -20.49
CA LYS A 2 -25.77 12.27 -19.73
C LYS A 2 -24.57 13.08 -20.23
N ASN A 3 -23.74 13.59 -19.31
CA ASN A 3 -22.52 14.32 -19.67
C ASN A 3 -21.56 13.37 -20.44
N GLU A 4 -20.71 13.89 -21.32
CA GLU A 4 -19.71 13.14 -22.11
C GLU A 4 -18.91 12.17 -21.21
N ILE A 5 -18.52 12.61 -20.01
CA ILE A 5 -17.85 11.81 -18.98
C ILE A 5 -18.68 10.58 -18.58
N GLU A 6 -19.98 10.76 -18.28
CA GLU A 6 -20.85 9.67 -17.85
C GLU A 6 -21.12 8.67 -18.98
N GLN A 7 -21.17 9.16 -20.23
CA GLN A 7 -21.34 8.30 -21.39
C GLN A 7 -20.09 7.45 -21.64
N ILE A 8 -18.90 8.05 -21.60
CA ILE A 8 -17.63 7.33 -21.79
C ILE A 8 -17.41 6.32 -20.68
N ALA A 9 -17.65 6.72 -19.42
CA ALA A 9 -17.56 5.83 -18.27
C ALA A 9 -18.47 4.61 -18.46
N GLN A 10 -19.73 4.83 -18.82
CA GLN A 10 -20.68 3.74 -19.02
C GLN A 10 -20.37 2.86 -20.23
N GLN A 11 -19.90 3.44 -21.34
CA GLN A 11 -19.62 2.70 -22.57
C GLN A 11 -18.39 1.80 -22.47
N ASN A 12 -17.41 2.19 -21.65
CA ASN A 12 -16.12 1.49 -21.55
C ASN A 12 -15.93 0.77 -20.21
N ASP A 13 -17.00 0.63 -19.43
CA ASP A 13 -16.97 0.04 -18.08
C ASP A 13 -15.89 0.67 -17.18
N MET A 14 -15.76 2.00 -17.27
CA MET A 14 -14.80 2.79 -16.50
C MET A 14 -15.51 3.52 -15.35
N SER A 15 -14.80 3.79 -14.26
CA SER A 15 -15.36 4.59 -13.18
C SER A 15 -15.51 6.06 -13.62
N ILE A 16 -16.60 6.71 -13.19
CA ILE A 16 -16.81 8.15 -13.46
C ILE A 16 -15.66 8.98 -12.88
N GLU A 17 -15.12 8.55 -11.73
CA GLU A 17 -13.96 9.16 -11.09
C GLU A 17 -12.72 9.14 -12.00
N PHE A 18 -12.39 7.98 -12.58
CA PHE A 18 -11.27 7.84 -13.50
C PHE A 18 -11.44 8.74 -14.73
N VAL A 19 -12.62 8.68 -15.39
CA VAL A 19 -12.87 9.45 -16.61
C VAL A 19 -12.83 10.96 -16.31
N THR A 20 -13.37 11.38 -15.16
CA THR A 20 -13.31 12.79 -14.72
C THR A 20 -11.87 13.24 -14.50
N TRP A 21 -11.08 12.48 -13.75
CA TRP A 21 -9.67 12.76 -13.52
C TRP A 21 -8.88 12.81 -14.83
N PHE A 22 -9.07 11.83 -15.70
CA PHE A 22 -8.37 11.77 -16.99
C PHE A 22 -8.69 13.01 -17.84
N PHE A 23 -9.96 13.42 -17.90
CA PHE A 23 -10.39 14.58 -18.67
C PHE A 23 -9.82 15.91 -18.12
N ASN A 24 -9.72 16.03 -16.80
CA ASN A 24 -9.20 17.24 -16.17
C ASN A 24 -7.66 17.34 -16.22
N GLU A 25 -6.97 16.21 -16.00
CA GLU A 25 -5.53 16.22 -15.73
C GLU A 25 -4.66 15.73 -16.90
N LYS A 26 -5.22 14.90 -17.80
CA LYS A 26 -4.43 14.14 -18.78
C LYS A 26 -4.84 14.38 -20.23
N LYS A 27 -6.13 14.44 -20.53
CA LYS A 27 -6.69 14.44 -21.89
C LYS A 27 -6.05 15.48 -22.82
N VAL A 28 -5.87 16.72 -22.33
CA VAL A 28 -5.26 17.81 -23.14
C VAL A 28 -3.82 17.48 -23.52
N GLY A 29 -3.05 16.91 -22.61
CA GLY A 29 -1.64 16.53 -22.86
C GLY A 29 -1.48 15.34 -23.81
N CYS A 30 -2.53 14.53 -23.97
CA CYS A 30 -2.51 13.36 -24.86
C CYS A 30 -2.85 13.68 -26.32
N GLY A 31 -3.31 14.90 -26.63
CA GLY A 31 -3.64 15.30 -28.00
C GLY A 31 -4.66 14.36 -28.67
N ASN A 32 -4.41 14.00 -29.93
CA ASN A 32 -5.34 13.17 -30.71
C ASN A 32 -5.40 11.71 -30.25
N VAL A 33 -4.40 11.22 -29.51
CA VAL A 33 -4.30 9.82 -29.06
C VAL A 33 -4.87 9.61 -27.64
N TRP A 34 -5.63 10.58 -27.12
CA TRP A 34 -6.14 10.54 -25.76
C TRP A 34 -7.01 9.31 -25.43
N PHE A 35 -7.71 8.73 -26.41
CA PHE A 35 -8.53 7.54 -26.20
C PHE A 35 -7.69 6.29 -25.93
N MET A 36 -6.57 6.11 -26.65
CA MET A 36 -5.61 5.03 -26.38
C MET A 36 -4.96 5.20 -25.02
N MET A 37 -4.55 6.44 -24.70
CA MET A 37 -3.95 6.73 -23.39
C MET A 37 -4.97 6.58 -22.24
N MET A 38 -6.24 6.86 -22.47
CA MET A 38 -7.28 6.62 -21.47
C MET A 38 -7.47 5.12 -21.21
N ALA A 39 -7.54 4.29 -22.25
CA ALA A 39 -7.64 2.83 -22.10
C ALA A 39 -6.41 2.26 -21.35
N ALA A 40 -5.23 2.73 -21.71
CA ALA A 40 -3.98 2.40 -21.02
C ALA A 40 -4.00 2.72 -19.52
N MET A 41 -4.32 3.97 -19.21
CA MET A 41 -4.34 4.46 -17.83
C MET A 41 -5.47 3.82 -17.02
N TRP A 42 -6.53 3.31 -17.66
CA TRP A 42 -7.59 2.57 -16.99
C TRP A 42 -7.11 1.20 -16.48
N GLU A 43 -6.29 0.48 -17.25
CA GLU A 43 -5.68 -0.77 -16.79
C GLU A 43 -4.82 -0.55 -15.53
N GLY A 44 -3.99 0.50 -15.54
CA GLY A 44 -3.25 0.92 -14.35
C GLY A 44 -4.14 1.42 -13.20
N TRP A 45 -5.25 2.11 -13.52
CA TRP A 45 -6.22 2.60 -12.51
C TRP A 45 -6.93 1.46 -11.80
N LYS A 46 -7.29 0.38 -12.50
CA LYS A 46 -7.88 -0.82 -11.90
C LYS A 46 -6.95 -1.47 -10.88
N GLY A 47 -5.64 -1.55 -11.19
CA GLY A 47 -4.63 -2.03 -10.25
C GLY A 47 -4.43 -1.11 -9.03
N ARG A 48 -4.64 0.21 -9.21
CA ARG A 48 -4.51 1.22 -8.15
C ARG A 48 -5.68 1.24 -7.16
N SER A 49 -6.92 1.03 -7.63
CA SER A 49 -8.04 1.78 -7.04
C SER A 49 -8.69 1.19 -5.78
N ILE A 50 -8.44 -0.05 -5.36
CA ILE A 50 -9.16 -0.59 -4.18
C ILE A 50 -8.29 -1.52 -3.33
N GLU A 51 -7.62 -2.51 -3.92
CA GLU A 51 -6.88 -3.50 -3.13
C GLU A 51 -5.57 -2.93 -2.57
N MET A 52 -4.90 -2.09 -3.37
CA MET A 52 -3.71 -1.36 -2.93
C MET A 52 -4.00 -0.36 -1.80
N ASP A 53 -5.08 0.40 -1.91
CA ASP A 53 -5.48 1.36 -0.86
C ASP A 53 -5.94 0.62 0.41
N LYS A 54 -6.58 -0.55 0.27
CA LYS A 54 -6.90 -1.43 1.41
C LYS A 54 -5.63 -1.98 2.07
N LEU A 55 -4.68 -2.49 1.30
CA LEU A 55 -3.41 -2.98 1.84
C LEU A 55 -2.62 -1.87 2.52
N ALA A 56 -2.58 -0.66 1.94
CA ALA A 56 -1.95 0.49 2.56
C ALA A 56 -2.64 0.86 3.88
N ALA A 57 -3.98 0.85 3.92
CA ALA A 57 -4.73 1.10 5.14
C ALA A 57 -4.51 0.01 6.21
N GLU A 58 -4.54 -1.27 5.83
CA GLU A 58 -4.26 -2.41 6.72
C GLU A 58 -2.83 -2.33 7.29
N ASN A 59 -1.84 -1.94 6.48
CA ASN A 59 -0.46 -1.76 6.94
C ASN A 59 -0.32 -0.57 7.91
N VAL A 60 -1.05 0.53 7.67
CA VAL A 60 -1.07 1.67 8.60
C VAL A 60 -1.71 1.26 9.93
N GLU A 61 -2.81 0.52 9.90
CA GLU A 61 -3.47 0.00 11.10
C GLU A 61 -2.56 -0.99 11.85
N MET A 62 -1.91 -1.91 11.13
CA MET A 62 -0.94 -2.84 11.71
C MET A 62 0.22 -2.10 12.38
N LYS A 63 0.76 -1.04 11.73
CA LYS A 63 1.82 -0.22 12.31
C LYS A 63 1.36 0.48 13.60
N GLN A 64 0.15 1.04 13.61
CA GLN A 64 -0.42 1.66 14.81
C GLN A 64 -0.61 0.66 15.96
N ILE A 65 -1.04 -0.57 15.67
CA ILE A 65 -1.18 -1.63 16.67
C ILE A 65 0.20 -2.00 17.23
N VAL A 66 1.18 -2.20 16.35
CA VAL A 66 2.57 -2.51 16.73
C VAL A 66 3.13 -1.40 17.62
N ASP A 67 3.07 -0.15 17.16
CA ASP A 67 3.54 1.01 17.94
C ASP A 67 2.88 1.05 19.33
N SER A 68 1.58 0.77 19.41
CA SER A 68 0.84 0.73 20.67
C SER A 68 1.34 -0.35 21.64
N VAL A 69 1.59 -1.57 21.16
CA VAL A 69 1.99 -2.69 22.03
C VAL A 69 3.47 -2.68 22.40
N THR A 70 4.31 -2.02 21.60
CA THR A 70 5.76 -1.89 21.86
C THR A 70 6.13 -0.61 22.60
N ASN A 71 5.20 0.35 22.75
CA ASN A 71 5.47 1.61 23.43
C ASN A 71 5.54 1.42 24.95
N LEU A 72 6.67 1.81 25.53
CA LEU A 72 6.91 1.79 26.98
C LEU A 72 5.93 2.70 27.75
N ASP A 73 5.42 3.77 27.14
CA ASP A 73 4.39 4.61 27.77
C ASP A 73 3.06 3.87 28.00
N ASN A 74 2.84 2.78 27.27
CA ASN A 74 1.68 1.91 27.42
C ASN A 74 1.96 0.69 28.33
N GLU A 75 3.11 0.64 29.00
CA GLU A 75 3.45 -0.44 29.93
C GLU A 75 2.38 -0.57 31.04
N PRO A 76 1.88 -1.79 31.31
CA PRO A 76 0.98 -2.03 32.41
C PRO A 76 1.56 -1.53 33.73
N GLN A 77 0.81 -0.67 34.42
CA GLN A 77 1.22 -0.18 35.73
C GLN A 77 0.96 -1.23 36.80
N TYR A 78 1.88 -1.34 37.77
CA TYR A 78 1.68 -2.22 38.93
C TYR A 78 0.44 -1.79 39.72
N HIS A 79 -0.49 -2.73 39.95
CA HIS A 79 -1.72 -2.48 40.68
C HIS A 79 -1.61 -2.97 42.12
N ASP A 80 -1.08 -2.11 43.02
CA ASP A 80 -0.79 -2.45 44.42
C ASP A 80 -1.98 -3.11 45.13
N GLU A 81 -3.18 -2.53 45.02
CA GLU A 81 -4.38 -3.00 45.73
C GLU A 81 -4.88 -4.37 45.23
N GLY A 82 -4.87 -4.59 43.91
CA GLY A 82 -5.32 -5.84 43.30
C GLY A 82 -4.35 -6.99 43.55
N MET A 83 -3.05 -6.71 43.40
CA MET A 83 -1.99 -7.68 43.69
C MET A 83 -1.93 -8.00 45.19
N GLY A 84 -2.10 -6.98 46.04
CA GLY A 84 -2.17 -7.12 47.49
C GLY A 84 -3.32 -7.99 47.97
N CYS A 85 -4.53 -7.77 47.45
CA CYS A 85 -5.69 -8.60 47.74
C CYS A 85 -5.43 -10.08 47.45
N GLY A 86 -4.81 -10.40 46.30
CA GLY A 86 -4.45 -11.77 45.95
C GLY A 86 -3.40 -12.43 46.86
N LEU A 87 -2.50 -11.65 47.46
CA LEU A 87 -1.57 -12.15 48.49
C LEU A 87 -2.31 -12.44 49.80
N GLU A 88 -3.17 -11.51 50.22
CA GLU A 88 -3.95 -11.60 51.44
C GLU A 88 -4.93 -12.78 51.42
N ASP A 89 -5.58 -13.05 50.28
CA ASP A 89 -6.44 -14.22 50.06
C ASP A 89 -5.70 -15.56 50.26
N ARG A 90 -4.37 -15.55 50.10
CA ARG A 90 -3.49 -16.69 50.38
C ARG A 90 -2.85 -16.66 51.76
N GLY A 91 -3.26 -15.73 52.61
CA GLY A 91 -2.74 -15.56 53.96
C GLY A 91 -1.30 -15.00 54.01
N ILE A 92 -0.86 -14.31 52.96
CA ILE A 92 0.47 -13.70 52.86
C ILE A 92 0.34 -12.19 53.07
N SER A 93 0.99 -11.65 54.10
CA SER A 93 0.90 -10.22 54.47
C SER A 93 2.26 -9.52 54.63
N ASP A 94 3.37 -10.21 54.39
CA ASP A 94 4.73 -9.70 54.59
C ASP A 94 5.60 -9.75 53.31
N ARG A 95 4.96 -9.82 52.13
CA ARG A 95 5.64 -10.01 50.83
C ARG A 95 5.26 -9.02 49.72
N TYR A 96 4.64 -7.89 50.06
CA TYR A 96 4.27 -6.87 49.07
C TYR A 96 5.50 -6.37 48.27
N ASP A 97 6.62 -6.09 48.95
CA ASP A 97 7.87 -5.66 48.29
C ASP A 97 8.41 -6.73 47.31
N ALA A 98 8.33 -8.00 47.70
CA ALA A 98 8.76 -9.10 46.84
C ALA A 98 7.84 -9.26 45.61
N CYS A 99 6.54 -8.99 45.78
CA CYS A 99 5.57 -9.02 44.70
C CYS A 99 5.81 -7.86 43.71
N ARG A 100 6.08 -6.66 44.23
CA ARG A 100 6.45 -5.50 43.42
C ARG A 100 7.75 -5.74 42.65
N TYR A 101 8.80 -6.20 43.34
CA TYR A 101 10.08 -6.51 42.70
C TYR A 101 9.93 -7.57 41.60
N GLY A 102 9.16 -8.63 41.84
CA GLY A 102 8.90 -9.65 40.84
C GLY A 102 8.12 -9.12 39.63
N TRP A 103 7.24 -8.13 39.82
CA TRP A 103 6.56 -7.44 38.72
C TRP A 103 7.53 -6.59 37.90
N ASP A 104 8.33 -5.75 38.57
CA ASP A 104 9.29 -4.87 37.90
C ASP A 104 10.28 -5.68 37.05
N GLU A 105 10.85 -6.77 37.60
CA GLU A 105 11.73 -7.69 36.86
C GLU A 105 11.02 -8.39 35.70
N ALA A 106 9.74 -8.74 35.86
CA ALA A 106 8.96 -9.38 34.80
C ALA A 106 8.67 -8.41 33.65
N MET A 107 8.32 -7.16 33.95
CA MET A 107 8.05 -6.15 32.93
C MET A 107 9.33 -5.71 32.21
N GLU A 108 10.43 -5.50 32.94
CA GLU A 108 11.74 -5.18 32.36
C GLU A 108 12.16 -6.25 31.35
N ARG A 109 11.96 -7.53 31.69
CA ARG A 109 12.24 -8.63 30.77
C ARG A 109 11.31 -8.64 29.56
N ILE A 110 10.01 -8.40 29.76
CA ILE A 110 9.03 -8.42 28.68
C ILE A 110 9.36 -7.34 27.64
N TYR A 111 9.56 -6.10 28.07
CA TYR A 111 9.82 -4.98 27.16
C TYR A 111 11.28 -4.88 26.71
N GLY A 112 12.22 -5.48 27.43
CA GLY A 112 13.64 -5.48 27.07
C GLY A 112 14.11 -6.70 26.25
N GLU A 113 13.44 -7.85 26.36
CA GLU A 113 13.87 -9.10 25.71
C GLU A 113 12.80 -9.76 24.83
N VAL A 114 11.52 -9.67 25.21
CA VAL A 114 10.46 -10.50 24.60
C VAL A 114 9.73 -9.73 23.49
N ILE A 115 9.45 -8.45 23.71
CA ILE A 115 8.78 -7.58 22.75
C ILE A 115 9.85 -6.79 22.01
N PRO A 116 10.00 -6.95 20.68
CA PRO A 116 10.94 -6.14 19.91
C PRO A 116 10.49 -4.68 19.90
N CYS A 117 11.45 -3.75 19.81
CA CYS A 117 11.11 -2.33 19.62
C CYS A 117 10.47 -2.14 18.24
N ALA A 118 9.45 -1.26 18.14
CA ALA A 118 8.84 -0.92 16.85
C ALA A 118 9.85 -0.49 15.78
N ASP A 119 10.91 0.22 16.20
CA ASP A 119 11.99 0.69 15.32
C ASP A 119 12.83 -0.44 14.70
N GLU A 120 12.76 -1.65 15.25
CA GLU A 120 13.46 -2.85 14.73
C GLU A 120 12.63 -3.62 13.71
N LEU A 121 11.35 -3.28 13.55
CA LEU A 121 10.45 -3.95 12.61
C LEU A 121 10.52 -3.28 11.23
N ASP A 122 10.97 -4.04 10.24
CA ASP A 122 11.05 -3.61 8.85
C ASP A 122 9.88 -4.17 8.02
N PHE A 123 9.17 -3.28 7.33
CA PHE A 123 8.08 -3.61 6.41
C PHE A 123 8.43 -3.32 4.94
N SER A 124 9.71 -3.11 4.62
CA SER A 124 10.22 -2.87 3.26
C SER A 124 9.78 -3.95 2.26
N ALA A 125 9.60 -5.19 2.71
CA ALA A 125 9.09 -6.28 1.88
C ALA A 125 7.70 -5.97 1.28
N THR A 126 6.84 -5.28 2.02
CA THR A 126 5.51 -4.89 1.54
C THR A 126 5.59 -3.77 0.51
N ASP A 127 6.45 -2.78 0.75
CA ASP A 127 6.71 -1.70 -0.22
C ASP A 127 7.28 -2.26 -1.52
N ARG A 128 8.17 -3.26 -1.43
CA ARG A 128 8.72 -3.98 -2.56
C ARG A 128 7.66 -4.76 -3.35
N ILE A 129 6.77 -5.48 -2.66
CA ILE A 129 5.64 -6.18 -3.31
C ILE A 129 4.73 -5.19 -4.04
N VAL A 130 4.42 -4.06 -3.40
CA VAL A 130 3.62 -3.00 -4.01
C VAL A 130 4.29 -2.42 -5.27
N ALA A 131 5.60 -2.17 -5.22
CA ALA A 131 6.35 -1.68 -6.37
C ALA A 131 6.42 -2.75 -7.49
N GLY A 132 6.58 -4.02 -7.15
CA GLY A 132 6.54 -5.15 -8.08
C GLY A 132 5.19 -5.26 -8.80
N ILE A 133 4.07 -5.18 -8.08
CA ILE A 133 2.72 -5.21 -8.68
C ILE A 133 2.53 -4.04 -9.67
N LYS A 134 3.02 -2.84 -9.32
CA LYS A 134 2.98 -1.69 -10.23
C LYS A 134 3.83 -1.93 -11.48
N ALA A 135 5.01 -2.52 -11.32
CA ALA A 135 5.88 -2.87 -12.44
C ALA A 135 5.19 -3.89 -13.36
N ASP A 136 4.65 -4.97 -12.81
CA ASP A 136 3.97 -6.02 -13.58
C ASP A 136 2.78 -5.46 -14.38
N GLY A 137 2.02 -4.51 -13.81
CA GLY A 137 0.94 -3.82 -14.53
C GLY A 137 1.44 -2.94 -15.69
N VAL A 138 2.60 -2.29 -15.54
CA VAL A 138 3.23 -1.53 -16.63
C VAL A 138 3.78 -2.47 -17.71
N GLU A 139 4.37 -3.60 -17.32
CA GLU A 139 4.86 -4.63 -18.24
C GLU A 139 3.74 -5.23 -19.10
N GLU A 140 2.60 -5.61 -18.50
CA GLU A 140 1.46 -6.13 -19.25
C GLU A 140 0.93 -5.09 -20.26
N PHE A 141 0.88 -3.82 -19.85
CA PHE A 141 0.45 -2.73 -20.72
C PHE A 141 1.38 -2.53 -21.93
N ILE A 142 2.70 -2.49 -21.70
CA ILE A 142 3.69 -2.42 -22.78
C ILE A 142 3.54 -3.60 -23.74
N GLY A 143 3.36 -4.82 -23.19
CA GLY A 143 3.18 -6.04 -23.97
C GLY A 143 1.99 -5.94 -24.93
N ARG A 144 0.85 -5.39 -24.48
CA ARG A 144 -0.32 -5.18 -25.35
C ARG A 144 -0.08 -4.13 -26.42
N LEU A 145 0.58 -3.02 -26.11
CA LEU A 145 0.93 -2.03 -27.13
C LEU A 145 1.87 -2.61 -28.18
N GLN A 146 2.87 -3.39 -27.75
CA GLN A 146 3.81 -4.05 -28.66
C GLN A 146 3.10 -5.08 -29.56
N GLN A 147 2.14 -5.84 -29.01
CA GLN A 147 1.33 -6.78 -29.79
C GLN A 147 0.55 -6.07 -30.89
N HIS A 148 -0.10 -4.94 -30.58
CA HIS A 148 -0.74 -4.14 -31.62
C HIS A 148 0.26 -3.69 -32.69
N VAL A 149 1.48 -3.29 -32.28
CA VAL A 149 2.55 -2.84 -33.20
C VAL A 149 2.92 -3.93 -34.18
N ASP A 150 3.10 -5.14 -33.66
CA ASP A 150 3.52 -6.31 -34.42
C ASP A 150 2.41 -6.84 -35.35
N GLU A 151 1.15 -6.75 -34.94
CA GLU A 151 -0.03 -7.16 -35.72
C GLU A 151 -0.36 -6.18 -36.85
N GLY A 152 0.14 -4.93 -36.79
CA GLY A 152 -0.06 -3.91 -37.82
C GLY A 152 -1.50 -3.38 -37.88
N ASP A 153 -2.27 -3.53 -36.82
CA ASP A 153 -3.68 -3.10 -36.72
C ASP A 153 -3.79 -1.60 -36.40
N PHE A 154 -3.35 -0.73 -37.33
CA PHE A 154 -3.39 0.73 -37.17
C PHE A 154 -3.89 1.46 -38.40
N VAL A 155 -4.42 2.66 -38.17
CA VAL A 155 -4.87 3.56 -39.22
C VAL A 155 -3.99 4.81 -39.23
N GLY A 156 -3.22 5.01 -40.29
CA GLY A 156 -2.40 6.21 -40.48
C GLY A 156 -1.03 6.15 -39.79
N ASP A 157 -0.51 7.30 -39.36
CA ASP A 157 0.88 7.48 -38.90
C ASP A 157 1.06 7.28 -37.37
N GLU A 158 0.18 6.47 -36.76
CA GLU A 158 0.07 6.30 -35.31
C GLU A 158 1.16 5.41 -34.71
N VAL A 159 1.86 4.64 -35.55
CA VAL A 159 2.93 3.71 -35.14
C VAL A 159 4.03 4.44 -34.37
N ALA A 160 4.45 5.62 -34.82
CA ALA A 160 5.50 6.40 -34.16
C ALA A 160 5.11 6.83 -32.73
N VAL A 161 3.83 7.12 -32.52
CA VAL A 161 3.31 7.55 -31.21
C VAL A 161 3.22 6.36 -30.25
N ILE A 162 2.81 5.21 -30.74
CA ILE A 162 2.67 3.99 -29.94
C ILE A 162 4.04 3.45 -29.55
N VAL A 163 5.01 3.46 -30.46
CA VAL A 163 6.41 3.11 -30.15
C VAL A 163 6.98 4.04 -29.08
N GLY A 164 6.70 5.35 -29.17
CA GLY A 164 7.10 6.30 -28.12
C GLY A 164 6.45 6.02 -26.75
N ALA A 165 5.19 5.57 -26.73
CA ALA A 165 4.51 5.19 -25.50
C ALA A 165 5.07 3.89 -24.89
N ILE A 166 5.45 2.93 -25.73
CA ILE A 166 6.13 1.68 -25.33
C ILE A 166 7.46 2.00 -24.65
N ASP A 167 8.26 2.88 -25.24
CA ASP A 167 9.58 3.22 -24.69
C ASP A 167 9.48 3.97 -23.35
N CYS A 168 8.57 4.94 -23.24
CA CYS A 168 8.25 5.58 -21.95
C CYS A 168 7.76 4.57 -20.90
N GLY A 169 6.94 3.60 -21.32
CA GLY A 169 6.47 2.52 -20.44
C GLY A 169 7.62 1.70 -19.88
N LYS A 170 8.60 1.30 -20.72
CA LYS A 170 9.78 0.54 -20.30
C LYS A 170 10.59 1.28 -19.25
N GLU A 171 10.79 2.59 -19.44
CA GLU A 171 11.50 3.43 -18.45
C GLU A 171 10.75 3.45 -17.09
N PHE A 172 9.43 3.55 -17.09
CA PHE A 172 8.65 3.50 -15.86
C PHE A 172 8.69 2.13 -15.18
N PHE A 173 8.64 1.05 -15.96
CA PHE A 173 8.78 -0.32 -15.45
C PHE A 173 10.11 -0.51 -14.72
N GLU A 174 11.22 -0.08 -15.32
CA GLU A 174 12.56 -0.18 -14.74
C GLU A 174 12.65 0.62 -13.42
N GLN A 175 12.14 1.85 -13.39
CA GLN A 175 12.12 2.67 -12.17
C GLN A 175 11.30 2.02 -11.03
N LEU A 176 10.17 1.40 -11.36
CA LEU A 176 9.33 0.69 -10.39
C LEU A 176 10.02 -0.57 -9.87
N ARG A 177 10.70 -1.35 -10.72
CA ARG A 177 11.49 -2.51 -10.30
C ARG A 177 12.71 -2.14 -9.47
N GLU A 178 13.43 -1.07 -9.80
CA GLU A 178 14.54 -0.60 -8.98
C GLU A 178 14.10 -0.15 -7.57
N GLY A 179 12.86 0.31 -7.42
CA GLY A 179 12.24 0.58 -6.13
C GLY A 179 11.76 -0.70 -5.41
N ALA A 180 11.45 -1.76 -6.17
CA ALA A 180 11.02 -3.05 -5.65
C ALA A 180 12.17 -3.97 -5.20
N ASP A 181 13.41 -3.69 -5.60
CA ASP A 181 14.58 -4.50 -5.24
C ASP A 181 15.45 -3.88 -4.11
N LYS A 182 15.10 -2.69 -3.63
CA LYS A 182 15.76 -1.98 -2.53
C LYS A 182 15.06 -2.23 -1.20
#